data_AF-A0A4T0AJ71-F1
#
_entry.id   AF-A0A4T0AJ71-F1
#
_cell.length_a   1.000
_cell.length_b   1.000
_cell.length_c   1.000
_cell.angle_alpha   90.00
_cell.angle_beta   90.00
_cell.angle_gamma   90.00
#
_symmetry.space_group_name_H-M   'P 1'
#
loop_
_entity.id
_entity.type
_entity.pdbx_description
1 polymer ?
#
loop_
_entity_poly.entity_id
_entity_poly.type
_entity_poly.pdbx_seq_one_letter_code
_entity_poly.pdbx_strand_id
1 'polypeptide(L)'
;MQQDPSSQEYADEVARLRASESDSDAELLENLGYKPVLHRSYTLFHNFSTTFAALYFVGGVRVTFSTGISAGGNLAYWTSYIVTCVFTFITAAVIAEICSSLPLAGSIYLWAAEAGGPRFGRFFGFIVAWWSTTAWTTFCASNTQGAVNYLLAEIVVFDVDYPSDSDHIKYRAVQWAVTAFMLAVACIVNLLPPKFFSWIFYASSSMVVLDFILNMIWLPIGVAQTYGFRTAHEAFMTTYNGTGAPAGWNWCLSYLATAGILIGFDASGNIQHCGIPSLAQGHRG
;
A
#
# COMPACT_ATOMS: atom_id res chain seq x y z
N MET A 1 -29.73 8.28 30.09
CA MET A 1 -28.27 8.19 29.88
C MET A 1 -27.79 9.61 29.64
N GLN A 2 -27.44 10.33 30.70
CA GLN A 2 -26.90 11.70 30.62
C GLN A 2 -25.49 11.62 30.03
N GLN A 3 -25.26 12.27 28.88
CA GLN A 3 -23.91 12.45 28.34
C GLN A 3 -23.11 13.35 29.29
N ASP A 4 -21.90 12.92 29.62
CA ASP A 4 -20.97 13.63 30.50
C ASP A 4 -20.57 14.99 29.88
N PRO A 5 -20.83 16.14 30.54
CA PRO A 5 -20.54 17.47 30.01
C PRO A 5 -19.07 17.69 29.65
N SER A 6 -18.14 16.95 30.29
CA SER A 6 -16.70 17.02 29.97
C SER A 6 -16.35 16.50 28.57
N SER A 7 -17.14 15.55 28.06
CA SER A 7 -16.91 14.96 26.73
C SER A 7 -17.39 15.87 25.60
N GLN A 8 -18.42 16.70 25.86
CA GLN A 8 -18.88 17.72 24.92
C GLN A 8 -17.93 18.92 24.87
N GLU A 9 -17.43 19.36 26.02
CA GLU A 9 -16.46 20.46 26.11
C GLU A 9 -15.13 20.12 25.41
N TYR A 10 -14.63 18.88 25.59
CA TYR A 10 -13.48 18.38 24.85
C TYR A 10 -13.74 18.29 23.33
N ALA A 11 -14.93 17.86 22.92
CA ALA A 11 -15.30 17.81 21.50
C ALA A 11 -15.36 19.21 20.87
N ASP A 12 -15.87 20.20 21.60
CA ASP A 12 -15.93 21.60 21.17
C ASP A 12 -14.55 22.26 21.14
N GLU A 13 -13.69 21.98 22.11
CA GLU A 13 -12.31 22.46 22.12
C GLU A 13 -11.50 21.89 20.94
N VAL A 14 -11.64 20.58 20.70
CA VAL A 14 -11.06 19.92 19.53
C VAL A 14 -11.64 20.48 18.22
N ALA A 15 -12.93 20.84 18.18
CA ALA A 15 -13.54 21.48 17.01
C ALA A 15 -13.00 22.90 16.77
N ARG A 16 -12.76 23.68 17.83
CA ARG A 16 -12.16 25.02 17.73
C ARG A 16 -10.71 24.98 17.28
N LEU A 17 -9.91 24.06 17.82
CA LEU A 17 -8.51 23.85 17.41
C LEU A 17 -8.41 23.44 15.93
N ARG A 18 -9.30 22.56 15.47
CA ARG A 18 -9.40 22.18 14.04
C ARG A 18 -9.84 23.33 13.14
N ALA A 19 -10.74 24.18 13.62
CA ALA A 19 -11.18 25.36 12.88
C ALA A 19 -10.03 26.36 12.72
N SER A 20 -9.23 26.60 13.77
CA SER A 20 -8.05 27.47 13.67
C SER A 20 -6.95 26.91 12.77
N GLU A 21 -6.71 25.58 12.78
CA GLU A 21 -5.77 24.95 11.83
C GLU A 21 -6.27 25.12 10.38
N SER A 22 -7.56 24.92 10.14
CA SER A 22 -8.12 25.05 8.79
C SER A 22 -8.05 26.48 8.22
N ASP A 23 -8.16 27.48 9.08
CA ASP A 23 -8.06 28.90 8.70
C ASP A 23 -6.60 29.27 8.42
N SER A 24 -5.66 28.76 9.23
CA SER A 24 -4.21 28.92 9.02
C SER A 24 -3.72 28.25 7.73
N ASP A 25 -4.22 27.04 7.43
CA ASP A 25 -3.88 26.33 6.18
C ASP A 25 -4.45 27.05 4.95
N ALA A 26 -5.67 27.60 5.07
CA ALA A 26 -6.30 28.37 4.00
C ALA A 26 -5.54 29.69 3.72
N GLU A 27 -5.10 30.39 4.77
CA GLU A 27 -4.28 31.59 4.66
C GLU A 27 -2.90 31.29 4.05
N LEU A 28 -2.28 30.16 4.42
CA LEU A 28 -1.01 29.72 3.83
C LEU A 28 -1.15 29.35 2.35
N LEU A 29 -2.25 28.70 1.95
CA LEU A 29 -2.57 28.39 0.56
C LEU A 29 -2.81 29.65 -0.28
N GLU A 30 -3.50 30.64 0.29
CA GLU A 30 -3.72 31.93 -0.37
C GLU A 30 -2.40 32.70 -0.56
N ASN A 31 -1.50 32.67 0.43
CA ASN A 31 -0.15 33.23 0.32
C ASN A 31 0.72 32.53 -0.75
N LEU A 32 0.48 31.24 -1.00
CA LEU A 32 1.11 30.47 -2.07
C LEU A 32 0.43 30.66 -3.44
N GLY A 33 -0.63 31.47 -3.53
CA GLY A 33 -1.36 31.77 -4.76
C GLY A 33 -2.33 30.68 -5.20
N TYR A 34 -2.64 29.71 -4.34
CA TYR A 34 -3.59 28.65 -4.61
C TYR A 34 -4.94 28.96 -3.94
N LYS A 35 -6.03 28.92 -4.73
CA LYS A 35 -7.38 28.99 -4.16
C LYS A 35 -7.74 27.62 -3.57
N PRO A 36 -8.16 27.52 -2.30
CA PRO A 36 -8.65 26.27 -1.74
C PRO A 36 -9.99 25.90 -2.41
N VAL A 37 -10.01 24.85 -3.24
CA VAL A 37 -11.19 24.41 -4.01
C VAL A 37 -11.95 23.25 -3.32
N LEU A 38 -11.43 22.70 -2.23
CA LEU A 38 -11.91 21.44 -1.66
C LEU A 38 -12.18 21.61 -0.16
N HIS A 39 -13.44 21.76 0.21
CA HIS A 39 -13.92 21.65 1.61
C HIS A 39 -13.41 20.33 2.22
N ARG A 40 -13.08 20.26 3.59
CA ARG A 40 -12.60 19.24 4.68
C ARG A 40 -13.64 18.38 5.62
N SER A 41 -13.95 17.03 5.50
CA SER A 41 -15.05 16.11 6.04
C SER A 41 -14.67 14.80 6.77
N TYR A 42 -13.65 14.04 6.36
CA TYR A 42 -13.33 12.79 7.06
C TYR A 42 -12.63 13.04 8.41
N THR A 43 -13.15 12.42 9.47
CA THR A 43 -12.56 12.38 10.81
C THR A 43 -11.19 11.69 10.80
N LEU A 44 -10.25 12.10 11.67
CA LEU A 44 -8.90 11.50 11.78
C LEU A 44 -8.90 9.96 11.81
N PHE A 45 -9.86 9.36 12.51
CA PHE A 45 -10.01 7.91 12.59
C PHE A 45 -10.38 7.26 11.24
N HIS A 46 -11.29 7.88 10.48
CA HIS A 46 -11.66 7.41 9.13
C HIS A 46 -10.49 7.53 8.16
N ASN A 47 -9.68 8.59 8.26
CA ASN A 47 -8.47 8.76 7.45
C ASN A 47 -7.41 7.72 7.78
N PHE A 48 -7.16 7.46 9.07
CA PHE A 48 -6.24 6.40 9.51
C PHE A 48 -6.70 5.02 9.03
N SER A 49 -7.98 4.70 9.21
CA SER A 49 -8.56 3.42 8.77
C SER A 49 -8.49 3.25 7.25
N THR A 50 -8.72 4.33 6.48
CA THR A 50 -8.63 4.31 5.01
C THR A 50 -7.19 4.12 4.54
N THR A 51 -6.22 4.78 5.16
CA THR A 51 -4.79 4.57 4.87
C THR A 51 -4.35 3.15 5.23
N PHE A 52 -4.75 2.64 6.39
CA PHE A 52 -4.44 1.28 6.80
C PHE A 52 -5.06 0.23 5.87
N ALA A 53 -6.30 0.45 5.41
CA ALA A 53 -6.96 -0.41 4.44
C ALA A 53 -6.34 -0.31 3.03
N ALA A 54 -5.84 0.86 2.64
CA ALA A 54 -5.14 1.07 1.38
C ALA A 54 -3.76 0.39 1.35
N LEU A 55 -3.12 0.23 2.51
CA LEU A 55 -1.91 -0.56 2.66
C LEU A 55 -2.24 -2.05 2.54
N TYR A 56 -2.09 -2.59 1.34
CA TYR A 56 -2.31 -4.01 1.03
C TYR A 56 -1.16 -4.91 1.53
N PHE A 57 -0.86 -4.86 2.83
CA PHE A 57 0.26 -5.60 3.41
C PHE A 57 0.04 -7.12 3.31
N VAL A 58 -1.20 -7.60 3.48
CA VAL A 58 -1.51 -9.05 3.53
C VAL A 58 -1.11 -9.74 2.23
N GLY A 59 -1.56 -9.24 1.07
CA GLY A 59 -1.18 -9.86 -0.19
C GLY A 59 0.20 -9.44 -0.69
N GLY A 60 0.70 -8.27 -0.29
CA GLY A 60 2.09 -7.88 -0.52
C GLY A 60 3.05 -8.91 0.05
N VAL A 61 2.89 -9.27 1.32
CA VAL A 61 3.65 -10.36 1.97
C VAL A 61 3.50 -11.65 1.18
N ARG A 62 2.28 -12.03 0.79
CA ARG A 62 2.05 -13.30 0.10
C ARG A 62 2.86 -13.40 -1.19
N VAL A 63 2.76 -12.40 -2.07
CA VAL A 63 3.47 -12.41 -3.36
C VAL A 63 4.99 -12.42 -3.18
N THR A 64 5.51 -11.70 -2.19
CA THR A 64 6.96 -11.56 -2.00
C THR A 64 7.59 -12.63 -1.11
N PHE A 65 6.79 -13.36 -0.32
CA PHE A 65 7.28 -14.36 0.64
C PHE A 65 8.09 -15.47 -0.04
N SER A 66 7.56 -16.04 -1.13
CA SER A 66 8.25 -17.10 -1.88
C SER A 66 9.59 -16.61 -2.44
N THR A 67 9.61 -15.42 -3.05
CA THR A 67 10.82 -14.81 -3.61
C THR A 67 11.83 -14.44 -2.53
N GLY A 68 11.38 -13.87 -1.41
CA GLY A 68 12.24 -13.44 -0.31
C GLY A 68 12.91 -14.60 0.42
N ILE A 69 12.15 -15.67 0.71
CA ILE A 69 12.73 -16.89 1.30
C ILE A 69 13.66 -17.60 0.33
N SER A 70 13.31 -17.65 -0.96
CA SER A 70 14.18 -18.26 -1.98
C SER A 70 15.51 -17.49 -2.12
N ALA A 71 15.50 -16.17 -1.89
CA ALA A 71 16.70 -15.33 -1.98
C ALA A 71 17.64 -15.47 -0.77
N GLY A 72 17.14 -15.31 0.47
CA GLY A 72 17.99 -15.24 1.67
C GLY A 72 17.59 -16.17 2.81
N GLY A 73 16.50 -16.93 2.66
CA GLY A 73 15.91 -17.77 3.71
C GLY A 73 15.08 -16.97 4.73
N ASN A 74 14.55 -17.69 5.69
CA ASN A 74 13.64 -17.15 6.69
C ASN A 74 14.30 -16.05 7.52
N LEU A 75 15.56 -16.26 7.94
CA LEU A 75 16.30 -15.30 8.76
C LEU A 75 16.44 -13.95 8.07
N ALA A 76 16.88 -13.94 6.81
CA ALA A 76 17.06 -12.70 6.05
C ALA A 76 15.72 -11.99 5.83
N TYR A 77 14.64 -12.74 5.60
CA TYR A 77 13.32 -12.17 5.33
C TYR A 77 12.74 -11.41 6.53
N TRP A 78 12.62 -12.04 7.70
CA TRP A 78 11.98 -11.36 8.86
C TRP A 78 12.84 -10.23 9.42
N THR A 79 14.17 -10.38 9.43
CA THR A 79 15.09 -9.31 9.86
C THR A 79 15.03 -8.12 8.91
N SER A 80 15.04 -8.36 7.60
CA SER A 80 14.88 -7.30 6.59
C SER A 80 13.52 -6.61 6.68
N TYR A 81 12.46 -7.35 7.05
CA TYR A 81 11.14 -6.77 7.26
C TYR A 81 11.13 -5.75 8.41
N ILE A 82 11.73 -6.09 9.56
CA ILE A 82 11.85 -5.14 10.69
C ILE A 82 12.64 -3.90 10.30
N VAL A 83 13.77 -4.09 9.61
CA VAL A 83 14.59 -2.99 9.12
C VAL A 83 13.78 -2.09 8.18
N THR A 84 13.02 -2.69 7.26
CA THR A 84 12.12 -1.96 6.34
C THR A 84 11.11 -1.14 7.14
N CYS A 85 10.45 -1.71 8.14
CA CYS A 85 9.48 -0.98 8.98
C CYS A 85 10.10 0.29 9.59
N VAL A 86 11.30 0.20 10.16
CA VAL A 86 11.99 1.35 10.77
C VAL A 86 12.24 2.45 9.73
N PHE A 87 12.77 2.10 8.55
CA PHE A 87 13.01 3.09 7.49
C PHE A 87 11.72 3.68 6.91
N THR A 88 10.66 2.88 6.79
CA THR A 88 9.33 3.37 6.38
C THR A 88 8.77 4.34 7.42
N PHE A 89 8.90 4.07 8.72
CA PHE A 89 8.48 5.01 9.76
C PHE A 89 9.23 6.35 9.69
N ILE A 90 10.55 6.31 9.51
CA ILE A 90 11.36 7.52 9.33
C ILE A 90 10.89 8.30 8.09
N THR A 91 10.67 7.61 6.97
CA THR A 91 10.20 8.22 5.73
C THR A 91 8.80 8.83 5.88
N ALA A 92 7.90 8.14 6.57
CA ALA A 92 6.56 8.64 6.87
C ALA A 92 6.59 9.88 7.77
N ALA A 93 7.49 9.92 8.77
CA ALA A 93 7.67 11.09 9.62
C ALA A 93 8.17 12.31 8.82
N VAL A 94 9.12 12.12 7.91
CA VAL A 94 9.61 13.18 7.02
C VAL A 94 8.50 13.69 6.10
N ILE A 95 7.70 12.79 5.51
CA ILE A 95 6.57 13.21 4.67
C ILE A 95 5.52 13.95 5.50
N ALA A 96 5.27 13.54 6.74
CA ALA A 96 4.35 14.25 7.63
C ALA A 96 4.81 15.70 7.93
N GLU A 97 6.12 15.93 8.11
CA GLU A 97 6.71 17.26 8.28
C GLU A 97 6.63 18.12 7.01
N ILE A 98 6.78 17.50 5.84
CA ILE A 98 6.61 18.20 4.55
C ILE A 98 5.14 18.58 4.35
N CYS A 99 4.20 17.69 4.67
CA CYS A 99 2.76 17.96 4.58
C CYS A 99 2.32 19.13 5.47
N SER A 100 2.93 19.31 6.65
CA SER A 100 2.57 20.42 7.55
C SER A 100 3.18 21.76 7.12
N SER A 101 4.32 21.74 6.44
CA SER A 101 4.97 22.96 5.94
C SER A 101 4.45 23.41 4.57
N LEU A 102 3.96 22.48 3.75
CA LEU A 102 3.41 22.74 2.42
C LEU A 102 2.06 22.01 2.29
N PRO A 103 0.94 22.60 2.76
CA PRO A 103 -0.41 22.04 2.61
C PRO A 103 -0.93 22.18 1.18
N LEU A 104 -0.06 22.02 0.18
CA LEU A 104 -0.40 22.02 -1.22
C LEU A 104 -1.19 20.74 -1.50
N ALA A 105 -2.43 20.88 -1.98
CA ALA A 105 -3.20 19.79 -2.56
C ALA A 105 -2.53 19.33 -3.86
N GLY A 106 -1.46 18.56 -3.71
CA GLY A 106 -0.53 18.27 -4.77
C GLY A 106 0.33 17.08 -4.44
N SER A 107 0.26 16.05 -5.28
CA SER A 107 1.08 14.84 -5.13
C SER A 107 2.57 15.17 -5.10
N ILE A 108 3.38 14.28 -4.50
CA ILE A 108 4.86 14.33 -4.30
C ILE A 108 5.70 15.07 -5.36
N TYR A 109 5.28 15.10 -6.63
CA TYR A 109 5.96 15.87 -7.68
C TYR A 109 5.84 17.39 -7.52
N LEU A 110 4.78 17.90 -6.90
CA LEU A 110 4.62 19.33 -6.59
C LEU A 110 5.53 19.75 -5.44
N TRP A 111 5.66 18.92 -4.40
CA TRP A 111 6.65 19.16 -3.34
C TRP A 111 8.08 19.15 -3.89
N ALA A 112 8.38 18.23 -4.82
CA ALA A 112 9.67 18.20 -5.50
C ALA A 112 9.90 19.44 -6.39
N ALA A 113 8.84 19.99 -6.99
CA ALA A 113 8.93 21.20 -7.77
C ALA A 113 9.20 22.43 -6.90
N GLU A 114 8.50 22.56 -5.76
CA GLU A 114 8.75 23.65 -4.80
C GLU A 114 10.16 23.58 -4.20
N ALA A 115 10.61 22.38 -3.82
CA ALA A 115 11.97 22.19 -3.30
C ALA A 115 13.07 22.56 -4.32
N GLY A 116 12.78 22.45 -5.62
CA GLY A 116 13.70 22.83 -6.70
C GLY A 116 13.79 24.34 -6.97
N GLY A 117 12.95 25.15 -6.30
CA GLY A 117 12.91 26.60 -6.44
C GLY A 117 12.55 27.11 -7.85
N PRO A 118 12.61 28.43 -8.08
CA PRO A 118 12.12 29.05 -9.32
C PRO A 118 12.91 28.67 -10.57
N ARG A 119 14.15 28.19 -10.42
CA ARG A 119 15.03 27.85 -11.55
C ARG A 119 14.97 26.38 -11.97
N PHE A 120 14.86 25.46 -11.01
CA PHE A 120 14.91 24.01 -11.28
C PHE A 120 13.64 23.26 -10.88
N GLY A 121 12.65 23.91 -10.29
CA GLY A 121 11.42 23.27 -9.82
C GLY A 121 10.68 22.49 -10.90
N ARG A 122 10.54 23.04 -12.12
CA ARG A 122 9.90 22.34 -13.23
C ARG A 122 10.65 21.06 -13.64
N PHE A 123 11.97 21.03 -13.50
CA PHE A 123 12.79 19.87 -13.85
C PHE A 123 12.68 18.76 -12.80
N PHE A 124 12.83 19.11 -11.52
CA PHE A 124 12.67 18.14 -10.42
C PHE A 124 11.25 17.59 -10.34
N GLY A 125 10.24 18.45 -10.49
CA GLY A 125 8.84 18.01 -10.57
C GLY A 125 8.58 17.05 -11.73
N PHE A 126 9.17 17.30 -12.91
CA PHE A 126 9.06 16.38 -14.05
C PHE A 126 9.71 15.02 -13.78
N ILE A 127 10.92 14.99 -13.21
CA ILE A 127 11.61 13.74 -12.87
C ILE A 127 10.78 12.91 -11.88
N VAL A 128 10.27 13.54 -10.83
CA VAL A 128 9.47 12.84 -9.80
C VAL A 128 8.13 12.38 -10.38
N ALA A 129 7.48 13.18 -11.22
CA ALA A 129 6.26 12.77 -11.91
C ALA A 129 6.51 11.56 -12.82
N TRP A 130 7.56 11.60 -13.64
CA TRP A 130 7.95 10.49 -14.51
C TRP A 130 8.24 9.20 -13.73
N TRP A 131 9.02 9.30 -12.66
CA TRP A 131 9.36 8.17 -11.81
C TRP A 131 8.10 7.59 -11.13
N SER A 132 7.25 8.45 -10.59
CA SER A 132 5.99 8.06 -9.96
C SER A 132 5.07 7.33 -10.95
N THR A 133 4.83 7.89 -12.15
CA THR A 133 4.01 7.22 -13.18
C THR A 133 4.58 5.86 -13.57
N THR A 134 5.90 5.76 -13.74
CA THR A 134 6.56 4.49 -14.08
C THR A 134 6.45 3.47 -12.95
N ALA A 135 6.60 3.90 -11.70
CA ALA A 135 6.47 3.05 -10.53
C ALA A 135 5.04 2.49 -10.41
N TRP A 136 4.02 3.34 -10.48
CA TRP A 136 2.61 2.92 -10.36
C TRP A 136 2.17 2.00 -11.50
N THR A 137 2.59 2.28 -12.73
CA THR A 137 2.27 1.42 -13.89
C THR A 137 2.94 0.05 -13.78
N THR A 138 4.22 0.02 -13.38
CA THR A 138 4.95 -1.24 -13.16
C THR A 138 4.37 -2.03 -11.99
N PHE A 139 3.90 -1.34 -10.94
CA PHE A 139 3.27 -1.96 -9.77
C PHE A 139 1.96 -2.67 -10.15
N CYS A 140 1.08 -2.02 -10.92
CA CYS A 140 -0.14 -2.66 -11.43
C CYS A 140 0.15 -3.91 -12.28
N ALA A 141 1.16 -3.85 -13.15
CA ALA A 141 1.59 -5.00 -13.97
C ALA A 141 2.16 -6.13 -13.11
N SER A 142 2.97 -5.80 -12.09
CA SER A 142 3.59 -6.77 -11.19
C SER A 142 2.55 -7.52 -10.35
N ASN A 143 1.54 -6.81 -9.82
CA ASN A 143 0.48 -7.41 -9.02
C ASN A 143 -0.42 -8.35 -9.84
N THR A 144 -0.77 -7.96 -11.08
CA THR A 144 -1.55 -8.82 -11.97
C THR A 144 -0.78 -10.08 -12.36
N GLN A 145 0.52 -9.97 -12.65
CA GLN A 145 1.37 -11.13 -12.88
C GLN A 145 1.48 -12.03 -11.64
N GLY A 146 1.61 -11.44 -10.45
CA GLY A 146 1.63 -12.18 -9.18
C GLY A 146 0.35 -12.99 -8.96
N ALA A 147 -0.82 -12.41 -9.25
CA ALA A 147 -2.10 -13.12 -9.17
C ALA A 147 -2.18 -14.29 -10.15
N VAL A 148 -1.69 -14.12 -11.38
CA VAL A 148 -1.66 -15.20 -12.40
C VAL A 148 -0.73 -16.32 -11.96
N ASN A 149 0.42 -16.01 -11.36
CA ASN A 149 1.34 -17.02 -10.83
C ASN A 149 0.67 -17.88 -9.75
N TYR A 150 -0.15 -17.26 -8.88
CA TYR A 150 -0.93 -18.00 -7.89
C TYR A 150 -1.98 -18.89 -8.53
N LEU A 151 -2.71 -18.38 -9.53
CA LEU A 151 -3.70 -19.17 -10.27
C LEU A 151 -3.03 -20.38 -10.97
N LEU A 152 -1.88 -20.19 -11.61
CA LEU A 152 -1.17 -21.27 -12.30
C LEU A 152 -0.52 -22.27 -11.34
N ALA A 153 -0.18 -21.87 -10.11
CA ALA A 153 0.33 -22.78 -9.10
C ALA A 153 -0.70 -23.87 -8.75
N GLU A 154 -2.00 -23.61 -8.91
CA GLU A 154 -3.06 -24.60 -8.68
C GLU A 154 -2.97 -25.79 -9.64
N ILE A 155 -2.44 -25.61 -10.86
CA ILE A 155 -2.23 -26.69 -11.84
C ILE A 155 -1.33 -27.79 -11.24
N VAL A 156 -0.28 -27.36 -10.53
CA VAL A 156 0.65 -28.28 -9.83
C VAL A 156 -0.03 -28.93 -8.62
N VAL A 157 -0.87 -28.18 -7.90
CA VAL A 157 -1.56 -28.69 -6.70
C VAL A 157 -2.63 -29.72 -7.05
N PHE A 158 -3.35 -29.53 -8.15
CA PHE A 158 -4.41 -30.44 -8.61
C PHE A 158 -3.89 -31.54 -9.55
N ASP A 159 -2.56 -31.66 -9.71
CA ASP A 159 -1.89 -32.69 -10.52
C ASP A 159 -2.44 -32.78 -11.96
N VAL A 160 -2.69 -31.62 -12.57
CA VAL A 160 -3.16 -31.54 -13.96
C VAL A 160 -1.96 -31.69 -14.88
N ASP A 161 -2.07 -32.58 -15.89
CA ASP A 161 -1.03 -32.85 -16.89
C ASP A 161 -0.81 -31.65 -17.83
N TYR A 162 -0.14 -30.63 -17.31
CA TYR A 162 0.26 -29.44 -18.03
C TYR A 162 1.69 -29.07 -17.62
N PRO A 163 2.59 -28.74 -18.57
CA PRO A 163 3.96 -28.38 -18.25
C PRO A 163 3.98 -27.12 -17.38
N SER A 164 4.32 -27.28 -16.11
CA SER A 164 4.42 -26.21 -15.10
C SER A 164 5.80 -25.58 -15.03
N ASP A 165 6.73 -26.00 -15.90
CA ASP A 165 8.12 -25.60 -15.85
C ASP A 165 8.32 -24.25 -16.55
N SER A 166 9.08 -23.36 -15.93
CA SER A 166 9.27 -21.98 -16.41
C SER A 166 10.07 -21.90 -17.71
N ASP A 167 10.80 -22.96 -18.06
CA ASP A 167 11.54 -23.10 -19.31
C ASP A 167 10.65 -23.42 -20.51
N HIS A 168 9.41 -23.85 -20.28
CA HIS A 168 8.50 -24.21 -21.37
C HIS A 168 7.83 -22.96 -21.96
N ILE A 169 8.09 -22.69 -23.24
CA ILE A 169 7.54 -21.54 -23.97
C ILE A 169 6.00 -21.49 -23.90
N LYS A 170 5.34 -22.66 -23.89
CA LYS A 170 3.87 -22.77 -23.77
C LYS A 170 3.37 -22.26 -22.42
N TYR A 171 4.04 -22.62 -21.32
CA TYR A 171 3.71 -22.14 -19.97
C TYR A 171 3.84 -20.62 -19.89
N ARG A 172 4.96 -20.08 -20.38
CA ARG A 172 5.20 -18.62 -20.43
C ARG A 172 4.18 -17.88 -21.29
N ALA A 173 3.79 -18.44 -22.43
CA ALA A 173 2.80 -17.85 -23.31
C ALA A 173 1.41 -17.78 -22.64
N VAL A 174 0.99 -18.86 -21.97
CA VAL A 174 -0.27 -18.89 -21.20
C VAL A 174 -0.21 -17.91 -20.03
N GLN A 175 0.87 -17.91 -19.27
CA GLN A 175 1.07 -16.95 -18.17
C GLN A 175 0.95 -15.50 -18.67
N TRP A 176 1.59 -15.17 -19.78
CA TRP A 176 1.54 -13.82 -20.35
C TRP A 176 0.15 -13.47 -20.88
N ALA A 177 -0.52 -14.40 -21.57
CA ALA A 177 -1.87 -14.19 -22.10
C ALA A 177 -2.91 -13.98 -20.99
N VAL A 178 -2.87 -14.80 -19.93
CA VAL A 178 -3.77 -14.67 -18.77
C VAL A 178 -3.48 -13.37 -18.01
N THR A 179 -2.21 -13.00 -17.86
CA THR A 179 -1.82 -11.72 -17.24
C THR A 179 -2.37 -10.54 -18.03
N ALA A 180 -2.20 -10.54 -19.35
CA ALA A 180 -2.72 -9.48 -20.23
C ALA A 180 -4.26 -9.39 -20.18
N PHE A 181 -4.94 -10.54 -20.13
CA PHE A 181 -6.40 -10.59 -19.97
C PHE A 181 -6.84 -10.01 -18.62
N MET A 182 -6.23 -10.42 -17.51
CA MET A 182 -6.56 -9.88 -16.18
C MET A 182 -6.27 -8.38 -16.09
N LEU A 183 -5.18 -7.91 -16.68
CA LEU A 183 -4.86 -6.49 -16.75
C LEU A 183 -5.90 -5.71 -17.56
N ALA A 184 -6.35 -6.25 -18.70
CA ALA A 184 -7.41 -5.64 -19.50
C ALA A 184 -8.73 -5.54 -18.72
N VAL A 185 -9.10 -6.60 -17.98
CA VAL A 185 -10.28 -6.57 -17.09
C VAL A 185 -10.12 -5.50 -16.01
N ALA A 186 -8.96 -5.42 -15.36
CA ALA A 186 -8.69 -4.39 -14.36
C ALA A 186 -8.78 -2.96 -14.95
N CYS A 187 -8.28 -2.74 -16.17
CA CYS A 187 -8.44 -1.47 -16.87
C CYS A 187 -9.91 -1.15 -17.19
N ILE A 188 -10.71 -2.13 -17.62
CA ILE A 188 -12.14 -1.95 -17.89
C ILE A 188 -12.90 -1.61 -16.61
N VAL A 189 -12.58 -2.27 -15.49
CA VAL A 189 -13.20 -1.96 -14.18
C VAL A 189 -12.88 -0.52 -13.75
N ASN A 190 -11.71 0.02 -14.11
CA ASN A 190 -11.38 1.42 -13.86
C ASN A 190 -12.21 2.41 -14.70
N LEU A 191 -12.84 1.97 -15.79
CA LEU A 191 -13.77 2.79 -16.58
C LEU A 191 -15.19 2.81 -16.00
N LEU A 192 -15.48 1.99 -14.98
CA LEU A 192 -16.81 1.93 -14.37
C LEU A 192 -17.10 3.19 -13.54
N PRO A 193 -18.38 3.60 -13.43
CA PRO A 193 -18.75 4.77 -12.64
C PRO A 193 -18.35 4.61 -11.17
N PRO A 194 -17.97 5.68 -10.46
CA PRO A 194 -17.38 5.60 -9.12
C PRO A 194 -18.26 4.93 -8.05
N LYS A 195 -19.57 4.90 -8.29
CA LYS A 195 -20.60 4.29 -7.45
C LYS A 195 -20.36 2.81 -7.21
N PHE A 196 -19.78 2.11 -8.18
CA PHE A 196 -19.50 0.67 -8.08
C PHE A 196 -18.18 0.39 -7.34
N PHE A 197 -17.25 1.35 -7.26
CA PHE A 197 -15.98 1.13 -6.56
C PHE A 197 -16.19 0.83 -5.08
N SER A 198 -17.10 1.52 -4.40
CA SER A 198 -17.36 1.25 -2.98
C SER A 198 -17.71 -0.23 -2.73
N TRP A 199 -18.57 -0.81 -3.57
CA TRP A 199 -18.93 -2.22 -3.45
C TRP A 199 -17.77 -3.16 -3.76
N ILE A 200 -16.98 -2.85 -4.80
CA ILE A 200 -15.78 -3.62 -5.16
C ILE A 200 -14.73 -3.57 -4.03
N PHE A 201 -14.51 -2.40 -3.43
CA PHE A 201 -13.61 -2.23 -2.30
C PHE A 201 -14.08 -3.01 -1.08
N TYR A 202 -15.37 -2.99 -0.75
CA TYR A 202 -15.91 -3.81 0.34
C TYR A 202 -15.74 -5.30 0.05
N ALA A 203 -16.10 -5.78 -1.14
CA ALA A 203 -15.94 -7.18 -1.53
C ALA A 203 -14.47 -7.62 -1.44
N SER A 204 -13.54 -6.82 -1.98
CA SER A 204 -12.11 -7.08 -1.92
C SER A 204 -11.60 -7.10 -0.48
N SER A 205 -11.98 -6.11 0.35
CA SER A 205 -11.58 -6.05 1.75
C SER A 205 -12.11 -7.25 2.54
N SER A 206 -13.37 -7.64 2.33
CA SER A 206 -13.95 -8.84 2.94
C SER A 206 -13.23 -10.12 2.53
N MET A 207 -12.85 -10.27 1.25
CA MET A 207 -12.06 -11.42 0.78
C MET A 207 -10.68 -11.48 1.44
N VAL A 208 -9.99 -10.35 1.60
CA VAL A 208 -8.68 -10.29 2.25
C VAL A 208 -8.78 -10.65 3.74
N VAL A 209 -9.80 -10.13 4.44
CA VAL A 209 -10.05 -10.48 5.85
C VAL A 209 -10.39 -11.96 5.99
N LEU A 210 -11.22 -12.50 5.11
CA LEU A 210 -11.55 -13.93 5.09
C LEU A 210 -10.29 -14.77 4.86
N ASP A 211 -9.47 -14.43 3.87
CA ASP A 211 -8.21 -15.13 3.58
C ASP A 211 -7.25 -15.08 4.77
N PHE A 212 -7.13 -13.93 5.44
CA PHE A 212 -6.30 -13.80 6.64
C PHE A 212 -6.78 -14.70 7.78
N ILE A 213 -8.10 -14.69 8.06
CA ILE A 213 -8.69 -15.54 9.11
C ILE A 213 -8.54 -17.02 8.76
N LEU A 214 -8.75 -17.38 7.49
CA LEU A 214 -8.61 -18.75 7.01
C LEU A 214 -7.16 -19.24 7.19
N ASN A 215 -6.16 -18.46 6.79
CA ASN A 215 -4.76 -18.83 6.98
C ASN A 215 -4.38 -18.91 8.47
N MET A 216 -4.93 -18.05 9.33
CA MET A 216 -4.66 -18.09 10.78
C MET A 216 -5.21 -19.34 11.47
N ILE A 217 -6.36 -19.85 11.01
CA ILE A 217 -7.04 -21.00 11.65
C ILE A 217 -6.71 -22.31 10.95
N TRP A 218 -6.85 -22.35 9.62
CA TRP A 218 -6.74 -23.58 8.83
C TRP A 218 -5.30 -24.07 8.70
N LEU A 219 -4.33 -23.17 8.52
CA LEU A 219 -2.93 -23.55 8.31
C LEU A 219 -2.31 -24.21 9.56
N PRO A 220 -2.47 -23.68 10.80
CA PRO A 220 -1.97 -24.37 11.99
C PRO A 220 -2.66 -25.71 12.26
N ILE A 221 -3.96 -25.82 11.99
CA ILE A 221 -4.70 -27.08 12.13
C ILE A 221 -4.18 -28.12 11.11
N GLY A 222 -4.01 -27.70 9.85
CA GLY A 222 -3.47 -28.56 8.80
C GLY A 222 -2.04 -29.03 9.09
N VAL A 223 -1.17 -28.13 9.57
CA VAL A 223 0.21 -28.46 9.96
C VAL A 223 0.23 -29.42 11.16
N ALA A 224 -0.64 -29.22 12.14
CA ALA A 224 -0.76 -30.12 13.29
C ALA A 224 -1.18 -31.55 12.89
N GLN A 225 -1.97 -31.70 11.82
CA GLN A 225 -2.48 -33.00 11.36
C GLN A 225 -1.58 -33.71 10.33
N THR A 226 -0.67 -32.99 9.66
CA THR A 226 0.14 -33.54 8.55
C THR A 226 1.59 -33.78 8.92
N TYR A 227 2.39 -32.72 9.05
CA TYR A 227 3.85 -32.80 9.15
C TYR A 227 4.42 -32.33 10.50
N GLY A 228 3.59 -31.79 11.39
CA GLY A 228 4.00 -31.26 12.69
C GLY A 228 4.64 -29.87 12.60
N PHE A 229 4.70 -29.15 13.73
CA PHE A 229 5.33 -27.83 13.78
C PHE A 229 6.85 -27.93 13.63
N ARG A 230 7.43 -27.08 12.77
CA ARG A 230 8.89 -26.97 12.65
C ARG A 230 9.51 -26.38 13.91
N THR A 231 10.77 -26.75 14.19
CA THR A 231 11.52 -26.20 15.32
C THR A 231 11.77 -24.71 15.14
N ALA A 232 11.82 -23.93 16.24
CA ALA A 232 12.02 -22.48 16.20
C ALA A 232 13.28 -22.05 15.42
N HIS A 233 14.36 -22.84 15.51
CA HIS A 233 15.57 -22.58 14.74
C HIS A 233 15.34 -22.74 13.23
N GLU A 234 14.60 -23.76 12.80
CA GLU A 234 14.28 -23.94 11.38
C GLU A 234 13.31 -22.89 10.85
N ALA A 235 12.38 -22.44 11.69
CA ALA A 235 11.39 -21.43 11.33
C ALA A 235 11.99 -20.02 11.20
N PHE A 236 12.97 -19.65 12.04
CA PHE A 236 13.46 -18.27 12.13
C PHE A 236 14.94 -18.07 11.76
N MET A 237 15.79 -19.09 11.94
CA MET A 237 17.25 -18.94 11.80
C MET A 237 17.80 -19.57 10.52
N THR A 238 16.95 -20.19 9.70
CA THR A 238 17.39 -20.79 8.44
C THR A 238 17.74 -19.74 7.41
N THR A 239 18.93 -19.91 6.82
CA THR A 239 19.35 -19.20 5.63
C THR A 239 19.26 -20.15 4.44
N TYR A 240 18.75 -19.66 3.33
CA TYR A 240 18.62 -20.40 2.09
C TYR A 240 19.16 -19.53 0.95
N ASN A 241 19.87 -20.15 0.02
CA ASN A 241 20.47 -19.47 -1.11
C ASN A 241 20.02 -20.14 -2.42
N GLY A 242 18.82 -19.79 -2.88
CA GLY A 242 18.28 -20.27 -4.16
C GLY A 242 18.81 -19.50 -5.37
N THR A 243 19.53 -18.40 -5.18
CA THR A 243 20.03 -17.52 -6.26
C THR A 243 21.48 -17.82 -6.65
N GLY A 244 22.24 -18.51 -5.78
CA GLY A 244 23.67 -18.75 -5.95
C GLY A 244 24.56 -17.52 -5.72
N ALA A 245 23.98 -16.40 -5.27
CA ALA A 245 24.70 -15.15 -5.06
C ALA A 245 25.39 -15.07 -3.67
N PRO A 246 26.33 -14.13 -3.46
CA PRO A 246 26.96 -13.94 -2.15
C PRO A 246 25.95 -13.58 -1.07
N ALA A 247 26.24 -13.97 0.18
CA ALA A 247 25.32 -13.79 1.32
C ALA A 247 24.82 -12.35 1.51
N GLY A 248 25.69 -11.35 1.29
CA GLY A 248 25.28 -9.93 1.37
C GLY A 248 24.26 -9.55 0.30
N TRP A 249 24.41 -10.05 -0.93
CA TRP A 249 23.48 -9.76 -2.02
C TRP A 249 22.11 -10.40 -1.78
N ASN A 250 22.09 -11.61 -1.22
CA ASN A 250 20.84 -12.29 -0.83
C ASN A 250 20.07 -11.53 0.23
N TRP A 251 20.78 -10.89 1.15
CA TRP A 251 20.19 -10.00 2.15
C TRP A 251 19.60 -8.74 1.48
N CYS A 252 20.30 -8.13 0.53
CA CYS A 252 19.77 -7.01 -0.25
C CYS A 252 18.53 -7.39 -1.07
N LEU A 253 18.50 -8.59 -1.68
CA LEU A 253 17.34 -9.09 -2.41
C LEU A 253 16.15 -9.37 -1.49
N SER A 254 16.41 -9.92 -0.30
CA SER A 254 15.38 -10.11 0.74
C SER A 254 14.81 -8.78 1.21
N TYR A 255 15.68 -7.78 1.40
CA TYR A 255 15.28 -6.40 1.72
C TYR A 255 14.45 -5.75 0.61
N LEU A 256 14.83 -5.94 -0.66
CA LEU A 256 14.05 -5.46 -1.80
C LEU A 256 12.64 -6.08 -1.83
N ALA A 257 12.54 -7.37 -1.54
CA ALA A 257 11.26 -8.09 -1.45
C ALA A 257 10.38 -7.56 -0.31
N THR A 258 10.95 -7.25 0.86
CA THR A 258 10.21 -6.69 2.00
C THR A 258 9.87 -5.21 1.81
N ALA A 259 10.75 -4.43 1.18
CA ALA A 259 10.50 -3.03 0.84
C ALA A 259 9.27 -2.86 -0.07
N GLY A 260 9.04 -3.81 -0.99
CA GLY A 260 7.87 -3.83 -1.86
C GLY A 260 6.52 -3.96 -1.13
N ILE A 261 6.51 -4.48 0.11
CA ILE A 261 5.28 -4.76 0.88
C ILE A 261 4.67 -3.48 1.46
N LEU A 262 5.54 -2.54 1.87
CA LEU A 262 5.15 -1.33 2.60
C LEU A 262 5.01 -0.10 1.68
N ILE A 263 4.85 -0.30 0.38
CA ILE A 263 4.62 0.76 -0.61
C ILE A 263 3.14 1.17 -0.60
N GLY A 264 2.86 2.45 -0.85
CA GLY A 264 1.50 2.98 -1.06
C GLY A 264 0.98 3.91 0.04
N PHE A 265 1.75 4.14 1.10
CA PHE A 265 1.40 5.14 2.12
C PHE A 265 1.35 6.57 1.53
N ASP A 266 2.18 6.85 0.53
CA ASP A 266 2.24 8.12 -0.22
C ASP A 266 0.96 8.40 -1.03
N ALA A 267 0.39 7.37 -1.66
CA ALA A 267 -0.90 7.50 -2.36
C ALA A 267 -2.03 7.87 -1.39
N SER A 268 -2.03 7.29 -0.20
CA SER A 268 -3.04 7.60 0.81
C SER A 268 -2.93 9.05 1.32
N GLY A 269 -1.71 9.59 1.47
CA GLY A 269 -1.48 10.99 1.86
C GLY A 269 -2.02 11.99 0.83
N ASN A 270 -1.92 11.67 -0.45
CA ASN A 270 -2.49 12.48 -1.54
C ASN A 270 -4.03 12.47 -1.51
N ILE A 271 -4.63 11.31 -1.21
CA ILE A 271 -6.10 11.17 -1.08
C ILE A 271 -6.60 11.91 0.17
N GLN A 272 -5.84 11.90 1.27
CA GLN A 272 -6.19 12.64 2.50
C GLN A 272 -6.16 14.17 2.31
N HIS A 273 -5.31 14.69 1.42
CA HIS A 273 -5.36 16.11 1.03
C HIS A 273 -6.60 16.42 0.17
N CYS A 274 -7.09 15.44 -0.60
CA CYS A 274 -8.28 15.60 -1.44
C CYS A 274 -9.62 15.28 -0.72
N GLY A 275 -9.59 14.54 0.39
CA GLY A 275 -10.78 13.77 0.79
C GLY A 275 -11.73 14.45 1.76
N ILE A 276 -11.30 15.43 2.49
CA ILE A 276 -12.08 15.96 3.60
C ILE A 276 -12.92 17.11 2.87
N PRO A 277 -14.34 17.23 2.92
CA PRO A 277 -15.48 18.32 3.20
C PRO A 277 -16.18 18.80 4.56
N SER A 278 -16.19 20.10 4.90
CA SER A 278 -16.73 20.69 6.17
C SER A 278 -18.16 20.30 6.57
N LEU A 279 -18.38 19.89 7.84
CA LEU A 279 -19.70 19.87 8.49
C LEU A 279 -19.90 21.14 9.33
N ALA A 280 -20.21 22.27 8.69
CA ALA A 280 -20.76 23.46 9.37
C ALA A 280 -21.35 24.48 8.38
N GLN A 281 -22.33 24.09 7.56
CA GLN A 281 -23.26 25.07 6.97
C GLN A 281 -24.62 24.40 6.73
N GLY A 282 -25.46 24.46 7.74
CA GLY A 282 -26.83 23.97 7.68
C GLY A 282 -27.55 24.35 8.95
N HIS A 283 -27.88 25.64 9.10
CA HIS A 283 -29.08 26.18 9.76
C HIS A 283 -28.93 27.72 9.89
N ARG A 284 -29.14 28.42 8.79
CA ARG A 284 -29.79 29.74 8.78
C ARG A 284 -30.87 29.69 7.72
N GLY A 285 -32.09 29.55 8.20
CA GLY A 285 -33.37 29.44 7.52
C GLY A 285 -34.39 29.17 8.61
#